data_AF-A0A967N587-F1
#
_entry.id   AF-A0A967N587-F1
#
_cell.length_a   1.000
_cell.length_b   1.000
_cell.length_c   1.000
_cell.angle_alpha   90.00
_cell.angle_beta   90.00
_cell.angle_gamma   90.00
#
_symmetry.space_group_name_H-M   'P 1'
#
loop_
_entity.id
_entity.type
_entity.pdbx_description
1 polymer ?
#
loop_
_entity_poly.entity_id
_entity_poly.type
_entity_poly.pdbx_seq_one_letter_code
_entity_poly.pdbx_strand_id
1 'polypeptide(L)'
;LPEIVAHAAEAGRLDLAALERHCAAVEDQSALREALAERGLVAFVGEGAILPRRSGVDDRPLEDAIPLATPEARRVTIGVPNAGEVAGLGVGRGITLIVGGGFHGKSTLLNALENGVYDHVPGDGRDRVVTDPTAVKVRAEDGRAVSGVDLSPFISHLPYGKSTEEFSTDLASGSTSQAAALQEALEAGAGSLLVDEDTSATNFMIRDERMQALVAKEHEPITPFVDRIRELRDRLGVSTLLVMGGSGDYFDCADAVIQMQDYYPRDVTGQAREIARTHVTGRREEHETVLDRPRVRALDPGSVDPYVKPGKRKVQAKGRDHLVLGRGDVDLRAVEQVADPSQVRAIGQLLARLGEAEGTLADPPALVLELLAGAEWHRLSGRPDGDLARPRVFEVMAALSRLRGARLR
;
A
#
# COMPACT_ATOMS: atom_id res chain seq x y z
N LEU A 1 -34.11 21.24 0.49
CA LEU A 1 -33.70 19.85 0.76
C LEU A 1 -34.54 18.84 -0.03
N PRO A 2 -35.90 18.78 0.08
CA PRO A 2 -36.69 17.80 -0.68
C PRO A 2 -36.46 17.84 -2.20
N GLU A 3 -36.33 19.04 -2.77
CA GLU A 3 -36.05 19.20 -4.20
C GLU A 3 -34.67 18.68 -4.64
N ILE A 4 -33.66 18.78 -3.78
CA ILE A 4 -32.32 18.25 -4.05
C ILE A 4 -32.38 16.72 -4.06
N VAL A 5 -33.07 16.13 -3.09
CA VAL A 5 -33.27 14.67 -3.02
C VAL A 5 -34.03 14.18 -4.25
N ALA A 6 -35.11 14.87 -4.64
CA ALA A 6 -35.86 14.53 -5.85
C ALA A 6 -34.97 14.60 -7.10
N HIS A 7 -34.18 15.66 -7.29
CA HIS A 7 -33.27 15.76 -8.43
C HIS A 7 -32.17 14.70 -8.44
N ALA A 8 -31.66 14.31 -7.27
CA ALA A 8 -30.55 13.35 -7.17
C ALA A 8 -30.98 11.87 -7.22
N ALA A 9 -32.24 11.56 -6.90
CA ALA A 9 -32.72 10.18 -6.73
C ALA A 9 -33.88 9.78 -7.66
N GLU A 10 -34.45 10.70 -8.45
CA GLU A 10 -35.48 10.38 -9.44
C GLU A 10 -34.87 10.22 -10.84
N ALA A 11 -35.00 9.03 -11.43
CA ALA A 11 -34.44 8.73 -12.75
C ALA A 11 -34.84 9.76 -13.84
N GLY A 12 -36.08 10.26 -13.82
CA GLY A 12 -36.55 11.27 -14.78
C GLY A 12 -35.90 12.65 -14.66
N ARG A 13 -35.08 12.88 -13.62
CA ARG A 13 -34.35 14.13 -13.37
C ARG A 13 -32.82 13.97 -13.50
N LEU A 14 -32.34 12.76 -13.72
CA LEU A 14 -30.92 12.46 -13.90
C LEU A 14 -30.55 12.45 -15.39
N ASP A 15 -29.30 12.80 -15.69
CA ASP A 15 -28.70 12.46 -16.99
C ASP A 15 -28.40 10.96 -16.99
N LEU A 16 -29.36 10.17 -17.48
CA LEU A 16 -29.26 8.71 -17.50
C LEU A 16 -28.08 8.23 -18.37
N ALA A 17 -27.75 8.95 -19.44
CA ALA A 17 -26.61 8.58 -20.28
C ALA A 17 -25.28 8.81 -19.53
N ALA A 18 -25.17 9.87 -18.73
CA ALA A 18 -24.02 10.07 -17.86
C ALA A 18 -23.94 9.02 -16.74
N LEU A 19 -25.07 8.65 -16.15
CA LEU A 19 -25.14 7.59 -15.15
C LEU A 19 -24.71 6.23 -15.72
N GLU A 20 -25.23 5.85 -16.90
CA GLU A 20 -24.85 4.61 -17.60
C GLU A 20 -23.35 4.58 -17.89
N ARG A 21 -22.77 5.67 -18.41
CA ARG A 21 -21.32 5.77 -18.64
C ARG A 21 -20.52 5.63 -17.35
N HIS A 22 -21.00 6.20 -16.25
CA HIS A 22 -20.36 6.08 -14.94
C HIS A 22 -20.38 4.64 -14.43
N CYS A 23 -21.53 3.97 -14.46
CA CYS A 23 -21.67 2.57 -14.06
C CYS A 23 -20.80 1.65 -14.94
N ALA A 24 -20.86 1.81 -16.26
CA ALA A 24 -20.06 1.02 -17.20
C ALA A 24 -18.55 1.14 -16.96
N ALA A 25 -18.06 2.34 -16.66
CA ALA A 25 -16.64 2.55 -16.34
C ALA A 25 -16.21 1.86 -15.04
N VAL A 26 -17.07 1.83 -14.03
CA VAL A 26 -16.78 1.12 -12.77
C VAL A 26 -16.82 -0.39 -12.96
N GLU A 27 -17.80 -0.90 -13.72
CA GLU A 27 -17.88 -2.32 -14.08
C GLU A 27 -16.64 -2.78 -14.87
N ASP A 28 -16.18 -1.98 -15.83
CA ASP A 28 -14.97 -2.28 -16.59
C ASP A 28 -13.72 -2.28 -15.71
N GLN A 29 -13.60 -1.34 -14.76
CA GLN A 29 -12.50 -1.32 -13.78
C GLN A 29 -12.51 -2.55 -12.87
N SER A 30 -13.68 -2.98 -12.39
CA SER A 30 -13.81 -4.22 -11.63
C SER A 30 -13.35 -5.42 -12.45
N ALA A 31 -13.80 -5.53 -13.71
CA ALA A 31 -13.41 -6.60 -14.62
C ALA A 31 -11.91 -6.61 -14.92
N LEU A 32 -11.29 -5.43 -15.15
CA LEU A 32 -9.84 -5.32 -15.31
C LEU A 32 -9.10 -5.85 -14.07
N ARG A 33 -9.55 -5.47 -12.87
CA ARG A 33 -8.92 -5.84 -11.60
C ARG A 33 -9.05 -7.33 -11.31
N GLU A 34 -10.23 -7.91 -11.55
CA GLU A 34 -10.49 -9.35 -11.40
C GLU A 34 -9.63 -10.19 -12.36
N ALA A 35 -9.42 -9.71 -13.58
CA ALA A 35 -8.60 -10.39 -14.59
C ALA A 35 -7.10 -10.42 -14.27
N LEU A 36 -6.59 -9.60 -13.32
CA LEU A 36 -5.16 -9.53 -13.00
C LEU A 36 -4.62 -10.89 -12.55
N ALA A 37 -5.29 -11.54 -11.61
CA ALA A 37 -4.81 -12.76 -10.97
C ALA A 37 -4.68 -13.92 -11.97
N GLU A 38 -5.70 -14.12 -12.80
CA GLU A 38 -5.74 -15.16 -13.84
C GLU A 38 -4.67 -14.97 -14.91
N ARG A 39 -4.25 -13.72 -15.14
CA ARG A 39 -3.23 -13.34 -16.12
C ARG A 39 -1.82 -13.27 -15.53
N GLY A 40 -1.65 -13.61 -14.26
CA GLY A 40 -0.35 -13.52 -13.58
C GLY A 40 0.17 -12.08 -13.44
N LEU A 41 -0.75 -11.11 -13.39
CA LEU A 41 -0.45 -9.69 -13.21
C LEU A 41 -0.74 -9.25 -11.77
N VAL A 42 -0.07 -8.19 -11.36
CA VAL A 42 -0.33 -7.46 -10.10
C VAL A 42 -0.79 -6.04 -10.34
N ALA A 43 -0.59 -5.52 -11.56
CA ALA A 43 -1.20 -4.27 -11.98
C ALA A 43 -1.32 -4.19 -13.50
N PHE A 44 -2.20 -3.28 -13.94
CA PHE A 44 -2.42 -2.95 -15.34
C PHE A 44 -2.64 -1.45 -15.48
N VAL A 45 -2.01 -0.84 -16.50
CA VAL A 45 -2.14 0.58 -16.80
C VAL A 45 -2.60 0.73 -18.25
N GLY A 46 -3.86 1.10 -18.45
CA GLY A 46 -4.46 1.23 -19.78
C GLY A 46 -3.71 2.22 -20.67
N GLU A 47 -3.58 1.89 -21.95
CA GLU A 47 -3.01 2.79 -22.95
C GLU A 47 -3.77 4.11 -23.02
N GLY A 48 -3.02 5.21 -23.07
CA GLY A 48 -3.58 6.56 -23.09
C GLY A 48 -3.93 7.11 -21.71
N ALA A 49 -3.67 6.38 -20.61
CA ALA A 49 -3.89 6.87 -19.25
C ALA A 49 -3.12 8.18 -18.99
N ILE A 50 -3.76 9.11 -18.26
CA ILE A 50 -3.17 10.37 -17.81
C ILE A 50 -2.84 10.24 -16.32
N LEU A 51 -1.57 9.92 -16.05
CA LEU A 51 -1.07 9.67 -14.69
C LEU A 51 -0.79 10.95 -13.88
N PRO A 52 -0.13 12.00 -14.42
CA PRO A 52 0.19 13.18 -13.63
C PRO A 52 -1.06 13.97 -13.23
N ARG A 53 -1.01 14.55 -12.02
CA ARG A 53 -2.10 15.37 -11.47
C ARG A 53 -1.78 16.85 -11.62
N ARG A 54 -2.80 17.71 -11.58
CA ARG A 54 -2.65 19.18 -11.75
C ARG A 54 -1.66 19.78 -10.76
N SER A 55 -1.69 19.34 -9.49
CA SER A 55 -0.74 19.76 -8.47
C SER A 55 -0.78 18.81 -7.26
N GLY A 56 0.10 19.01 -6.28
CA GLY A 56 0.08 18.24 -5.02
C GLY A 56 -1.16 18.46 -4.14
N VAL A 57 -2.03 19.42 -4.47
CA VAL A 57 -3.28 19.72 -3.73
C VAL A 57 -4.54 19.61 -4.58
N ASP A 58 -4.39 19.30 -5.88
CA ASP A 58 -5.49 19.16 -6.83
C ASP A 58 -5.31 17.84 -7.57
N ASP A 59 -6.07 16.84 -7.14
CA ASP A 59 -5.99 15.47 -7.66
C ASP A 59 -6.73 15.29 -8.99
N ARG A 60 -7.07 16.34 -9.74
CA ARG A 60 -7.56 16.20 -11.12
C ARG A 60 -6.40 15.92 -12.10
N PRO A 61 -6.65 15.30 -13.27
CA PRO A 61 -5.59 15.03 -14.25
C PRO A 61 -4.96 16.33 -14.76
N LEU A 62 -3.64 16.28 -14.99
CA LEU A 62 -2.90 17.39 -15.60
C LEU A 62 -3.36 17.58 -17.05
N GLU A 63 -3.69 18.82 -17.41
CA GLU A 63 -4.02 19.22 -18.78
C GLU A 63 -2.76 19.16 -19.67
N ASP A 64 -2.93 18.76 -20.93
CA ASP A 64 -1.82 18.60 -21.92
C ASP A 64 -0.69 17.65 -21.49
N ALA A 65 -0.99 16.72 -20.57
CA ALA A 65 -0.06 15.68 -20.15
C ALA A 65 0.23 14.66 -21.25
N ILE A 66 1.41 14.05 -21.20
CA ILE A 66 1.79 12.95 -22.10
C ILE A 66 1.00 11.70 -21.69
N PRO A 67 0.14 11.16 -22.58
CA PRO A 67 -0.57 9.91 -22.32
C PRO A 67 0.40 8.74 -22.23
N LEU A 68 0.12 7.81 -21.33
CA LEU A 68 0.96 6.63 -21.19
C LEU A 68 0.96 5.80 -22.48
N ALA A 69 2.14 5.59 -23.05
CA ALA A 69 2.36 4.62 -24.12
C ALA A 69 2.90 3.30 -23.54
N THR A 70 2.45 2.18 -24.07
CA THR A 70 2.88 0.85 -23.60
C THR A 70 4.01 0.30 -24.46
N PRO A 71 5.12 -0.18 -23.87
CA PRO A 71 6.15 -0.90 -24.63
C PRO A 71 5.60 -2.26 -25.08
N GLU A 72 5.82 -2.60 -26.35
CA GLU A 72 5.29 -3.83 -26.97
C GLU A 72 5.60 -5.09 -26.15
N ALA A 73 6.81 -5.18 -25.58
CA ALA A 73 7.26 -6.29 -24.74
C ALA A 73 6.40 -6.53 -23.48
N ARG A 74 5.59 -5.54 -23.06
CA ARG A 74 4.71 -5.62 -21.89
C ARG A 74 3.26 -5.26 -22.20
N ARG A 75 2.91 -5.19 -23.49
CA ARG A 75 1.55 -4.92 -23.92
C ARG A 75 0.69 -6.14 -23.65
N VAL A 76 -0.36 -5.95 -22.85
CA VAL A 76 -1.40 -6.96 -22.60
C VAL A 76 -2.75 -6.39 -23.00
N THR A 77 -3.65 -7.24 -23.45
CA THR A 77 -5.03 -6.85 -23.80
C THR A 77 -6.01 -7.64 -22.95
N ILE A 78 -6.94 -6.93 -22.30
CA ILE A 78 -7.95 -7.48 -21.40
C ILE A 78 -9.33 -7.07 -21.92
N GLY A 79 -10.20 -8.05 -22.13
CA GLY A 79 -11.60 -7.83 -22.46
C GLY A 79 -12.41 -7.42 -21.23
N VAL A 80 -13.22 -6.37 -21.37
CA VAL A 80 -14.11 -5.83 -20.35
C VAL A 80 -15.55 -5.74 -20.89
N PRO A 81 -16.58 -5.81 -20.03
CA PRO A 81 -17.97 -5.94 -20.47
C PRO A 81 -18.50 -4.78 -21.32
N ASN A 82 -18.04 -3.54 -21.09
CA ASN A 82 -18.60 -2.36 -21.74
C ASN A 82 -17.66 -1.77 -22.81
N ALA A 83 -16.38 -1.54 -22.50
CA ALA A 83 -15.41 -0.97 -23.46
C ALA A 83 -14.80 -1.98 -24.44
N GLY A 84 -15.06 -3.29 -24.30
CA GLY A 84 -14.50 -4.33 -25.16
C GLY A 84 -13.04 -4.63 -24.81
N GLU A 85 -12.14 -4.65 -25.80
CA GLU A 85 -10.72 -4.96 -25.55
C GLU A 85 -9.93 -3.71 -25.13
N VAL A 86 -9.29 -3.76 -23.96
CA VAL A 86 -8.45 -2.69 -23.43
C VAL A 86 -6.99 -3.14 -23.43
N ALA A 87 -6.16 -2.48 -24.24
CA ALA A 87 -4.72 -2.68 -24.25
C ALA A 87 -4.01 -1.78 -23.22
N GLY A 88 -2.91 -2.25 -22.65
CA GLY A 88 -2.20 -1.54 -21.60
C GLY A 88 -0.90 -2.20 -21.18
N LEU A 89 -0.16 -1.50 -20.33
CA LEU A 89 1.06 -1.98 -19.68
C LEU A 89 0.68 -2.99 -18.60
N GLY A 90 1.06 -4.25 -18.80
CA GLY A 90 0.93 -5.30 -17.79
C GLY A 90 2.15 -5.34 -16.86
N VAL A 91 1.91 -5.30 -15.55
CA VAL A 91 2.93 -5.55 -14.53
C VAL A 91 2.72 -6.95 -13.97
N GLY A 92 3.67 -7.84 -14.24
CA GLY A 92 3.62 -9.25 -13.82
C GLY A 92 3.91 -9.44 -12.33
N ARG A 93 3.50 -10.60 -11.80
CA ARG A 93 3.92 -11.07 -10.47
C ARG A 93 5.44 -11.14 -10.36
N GLY A 94 5.95 -10.93 -9.15
CA GLY A 94 7.38 -10.93 -8.85
C GLY A 94 7.91 -9.54 -8.50
N ILE A 95 9.18 -9.29 -8.83
CA ILE A 95 9.89 -8.06 -8.50
C ILE A 95 9.98 -7.20 -9.78
N THR A 96 9.24 -6.10 -9.79
CA THR A 96 9.29 -5.10 -10.86
C THR A 96 9.97 -3.83 -10.36
N LEU A 97 11.06 -3.44 -11.01
CA LEU A 97 11.73 -2.16 -10.75
C LEU A 97 11.22 -1.09 -11.70
N ILE A 98 10.95 0.09 -11.18
CA ILE A 98 10.64 1.30 -11.95
C ILE A 98 11.83 2.26 -11.81
N VAL A 99 12.64 2.36 -12.85
CA VAL A 99 13.92 3.09 -12.85
C VAL A 99 13.90 4.30 -13.77
N GLY A 100 14.94 5.13 -13.73
CA GLY A 100 15.05 6.33 -14.56
C GLY A 100 15.59 7.54 -13.79
N GLY A 101 15.94 8.60 -14.52
CA GLY A 101 16.44 9.83 -13.90
C GLY A 101 15.40 10.54 -13.01
N GLY A 102 15.83 11.56 -12.28
CA GLY A 102 14.91 12.47 -11.59
C GLY A 102 13.94 13.13 -12.57
N PHE A 103 12.70 13.38 -12.14
CA PHE A 103 11.66 14.08 -12.93
C PHE A 103 11.15 13.40 -14.21
N HIS A 104 11.49 12.13 -14.48
CA HIS A 104 10.99 11.40 -15.66
C HIS A 104 9.68 10.62 -15.43
N GLY A 105 9.02 10.75 -14.27
CA GLY A 105 7.69 10.18 -14.01
C GLY A 105 7.64 8.86 -13.25
N LYS A 106 8.73 8.45 -12.56
CA LYS A 106 8.76 7.21 -11.75
C LYS A 106 7.70 7.19 -10.64
N SER A 107 7.77 8.16 -9.72
CA SER A 107 6.80 8.26 -8.62
C SER A 107 5.39 8.58 -9.13
N THR A 108 5.25 9.25 -10.28
CA THR A 108 3.93 9.46 -10.91
C THR A 108 3.31 8.13 -11.33
N LEU A 109 4.08 7.22 -11.93
CA LEU A 109 3.62 5.87 -12.26
C LEU A 109 3.30 5.08 -10.99
N LEU A 110 4.19 5.07 -9.99
CA LEU A 110 3.95 4.34 -8.74
C LEU A 110 2.72 4.85 -7.99
N ASN A 111 2.52 6.17 -7.92
CA ASN A 111 1.35 6.77 -7.28
C ASN A 111 0.04 6.41 -8.01
N ALA A 112 0.06 6.28 -9.34
CA ALA A 112 -1.12 5.79 -10.08
C ALA A 112 -1.41 4.31 -9.74
N LEU A 113 -0.37 3.48 -9.65
CA LEU A 113 -0.49 2.07 -9.27
C LEU A 113 -0.93 1.91 -7.81
N GLU A 114 -0.46 2.76 -6.92
CA GLU A 114 -0.90 2.83 -5.52
C GLU A 114 -2.41 3.08 -5.40
N ASN A 115 -2.93 4.00 -6.21
CA ASN A 115 -4.35 4.36 -6.22
C ASN A 115 -5.21 3.40 -7.07
N GLY A 116 -4.62 2.56 -7.92
CA GLY A 116 -5.33 1.56 -8.73
C GLY A 116 -6.01 0.45 -7.92
N VAL A 117 -5.84 0.44 -6.60
CA VAL A 117 -6.65 -0.38 -5.66
C VAL A 117 -8.08 0.13 -5.52
N TYR A 118 -8.36 1.35 -5.98
CA TYR A 118 -9.68 1.97 -6.03
C TYR A 118 -10.14 2.15 -7.49
N ASP A 119 -11.44 2.26 -7.68
CA ASP A 119 -12.00 2.71 -8.96
C ASP A 119 -11.96 4.24 -9.01
N HIS A 120 -11.68 4.77 -10.19
CA HIS A 120 -11.66 6.19 -10.48
C HIS A 120 -12.87 6.59 -11.32
N VAL A 121 -13.30 7.85 -11.18
CA VAL A 121 -14.41 8.40 -11.96
C VAL A 121 -14.02 8.50 -13.44
N PRO A 122 -14.98 8.36 -14.38
CA PRO A 122 -14.71 8.53 -15.81
C PRO A 122 -14.00 9.85 -16.11
N GLY A 123 -12.92 9.80 -16.89
CA GLY A 123 -12.14 10.99 -17.25
C GLY A 123 -11.15 11.47 -16.19
N ASP A 124 -10.98 10.73 -15.08
CA ASP A 124 -9.89 10.95 -14.12
C ASP A 124 -8.50 10.76 -14.76
N GLY A 125 -8.42 9.98 -15.84
CA GLY A 125 -7.17 9.60 -16.50
C GLY A 125 -6.55 8.33 -15.93
N ARG A 126 -6.94 7.92 -14.72
CA ARG A 126 -6.55 6.64 -14.09
C ARG A 126 -7.69 5.61 -14.03
N ASP A 127 -8.82 5.87 -14.67
CA ASP A 127 -10.00 4.99 -14.75
C ASP A 127 -9.80 3.69 -15.55
N ARG A 128 -8.56 3.40 -15.97
CA ARG A 128 -8.11 2.12 -16.52
C ARG A 128 -6.79 1.66 -15.89
N VAL A 129 -6.49 2.15 -14.70
CA VAL A 129 -5.32 1.79 -13.91
C VAL A 129 -5.81 0.97 -12.73
N VAL A 130 -5.50 -0.31 -12.74
CA VAL A 130 -5.94 -1.24 -11.68
C VAL A 130 -4.73 -1.96 -11.10
N THR A 131 -4.79 -2.21 -9.80
CA THR A 131 -3.76 -2.91 -9.05
C THR A 131 -4.42 -3.98 -8.20
N ASP A 132 -3.65 -5.03 -7.89
CA ASP A 132 -3.97 -6.03 -6.89
C ASP A 132 -4.65 -5.36 -5.67
N PRO A 133 -5.89 -5.75 -5.31
CA PRO A 133 -6.63 -5.11 -4.22
C PRO A 133 -5.92 -5.23 -2.87
N THR A 134 -4.98 -6.18 -2.75
CA THR A 134 -4.14 -6.41 -1.58
C THR A 134 -2.80 -5.68 -1.61
N ALA A 135 -2.57 -4.80 -2.60
CA ALA A 135 -1.35 -4.01 -2.68
C ALA A 135 -1.29 -2.94 -1.58
N VAL A 136 -0.16 -2.93 -0.87
CA VAL A 136 0.11 -1.99 0.23
C VAL A 136 1.40 -1.21 -0.06
N LYS A 137 1.32 0.12 0.02
CA LYS A 137 2.50 0.97 0.01
C LYS A 137 3.17 1.00 1.37
N VAL A 138 4.49 0.78 1.39
CA VAL A 138 5.30 0.84 2.61
C VAL A 138 6.41 1.87 2.46
N ARG A 139 6.62 2.66 3.51
CA ARG A 139 7.61 3.74 3.57
C ARG A 139 8.15 3.90 4.99
N ALA A 140 9.21 4.69 5.14
CA ALA A 140 9.72 5.05 6.46
C ALA A 140 8.81 6.07 7.17
N GLU A 141 8.67 5.92 8.49
CA GLU A 141 7.83 6.77 9.33
C GLU A 141 8.51 7.00 10.69
N ASP A 142 9.49 7.91 10.70
CA ASP A 142 10.27 8.22 11.89
C ASP A 142 9.39 8.73 13.04
N GLY A 143 9.58 8.14 14.22
CA GLY A 143 8.87 8.50 15.45
C GLY A 143 7.51 7.83 15.67
N ARG A 144 7.03 6.96 14.76
CA ARG A 144 5.79 6.21 15.01
C ARG A 144 5.93 5.21 16.16
N ALA A 145 4.80 4.82 16.73
CA ALA A 145 4.74 3.68 17.64
C ALA A 145 4.73 2.35 16.87
N VAL A 146 5.28 1.33 17.52
CA VAL A 146 5.27 -0.08 17.11
C VAL A 146 4.95 -0.91 18.36
N SER A 147 4.07 -1.91 18.24
CA SER A 147 3.60 -2.73 19.37
C SER A 147 3.62 -4.20 19.01
N GLY A 148 4.50 -4.97 19.64
CA GLY A 148 4.58 -6.43 19.52
C GLY A 148 4.88 -6.98 18.12
N VAL A 149 5.61 -6.25 17.27
CA VAL A 149 5.94 -6.73 15.90
C VAL A 149 7.20 -7.59 15.93
N ASP A 150 7.16 -8.73 15.24
CA ASP A 150 8.39 -9.49 14.95
C ASP A 150 9.21 -8.81 13.85
N LEU A 151 10.29 -8.15 14.26
CA LEU A 151 11.27 -7.51 13.40
C LEU A 151 12.51 -8.38 13.17
N SER A 152 12.61 -9.56 13.79
CA SER A 152 13.78 -10.44 13.67
C SER A 152 14.20 -10.77 12.23
N PRO A 153 13.32 -10.79 11.21
CA PRO A 153 13.77 -11.00 9.84
C PRO A 153 14.61 -9.84 9.27
N PHE A 154 14.44 -8.62 9.79
CA PHE A 154 15.08 -7.40 9.28
C PHE A 154 16.02 -6.73 10.28
N ILE A 155 15.86 -7.01 11.57
CA ILE A 155 16.59 -6.37 12.66
C ILE A 155 17.02 -7.44 13.66
N SER A 156 18.32 -7.61 13.83
CA SER A 156 18.94 -8.45 14.84
C SER A 156 19.61 -7.60 15.92
N HIS A 157 19.99 -8.22 17.04
CA HIS A 157 20.97 -7.69 18.01
C HIS A 157 20.83 -6.20 18.40
N LEU A 158 19.63 -5.78 18.83
CA LEU A 158 19.42 -4.42 19.31
C LEU A 158 20.25 -4.09 20.57
N PRO A 159 20.67 -2.83 20.75
CA PRO A 159 21.31 -2.38 21.99
C PRO A 159 20.48 -2.73 23.23
N TYR A 160 21.16 -3.04 24.33
CA TYR A 160 20.56 -3.40 25.63
C TYR A 160 19.76 -4.72 25.64
N GLY A 161 19.94 -5.58 24.64
CA GLY A 161 19.33 -6.92 24.61
C GLY A 161 17.82 -6.89 24.45
N LYS A 162 17.27 -5.85 23.82
CA LYS A 162 15.85 -5.79 23.49
C LYS A 162 15.50 -6.90 22.50
N SER A 163 14.40 -7.60 22.74
CA SER A 163 13.88 -8.60 21.80
C SER A 163 13.45 -7.94 20.49
N THR A 164 13.77 -8.58 19.38
CA THR A 164 13.29 -8.22 18.05
C THR A 164 12.09 -9.07 17.63
N GLU A 165 11.74 -10.13 18.35
CA GLU A 165 10.60 -11.02 18.03
C GLU A 165 9.25 -10.49 18.52
N GLU A 166 9.25 -9.62 19.53
CA GLU A 166 8.06 -8.93 20.07
C GLU A 166 8.39 -7.45 20.29
N PHE A 167 8.87 -6.80 19.24
CA PHE A 167 9.43 -5.46 19.33
C PHE A 167 8.34 -4.41 19.58
N SER A 168 8.57 -3.57 20.59
CA SER A 168 7.70 -2.44 20.93
C SER A 168 8.50 -1.16 21.20
N THR A 169 8.03 -0.03 20.70
CA THR A 169 8.61 1.30 20.95
C THR A 169 7.58 2.40 20.70
N ASP A 170 7.71 3.51 21.41
CA ASP A 170 6.97 4.75 21.12
C ASP A 170 7.69 5.65 20.12
N LEU A 171 8.93 5.33 19.78
CA LEU A 171 9.80 6.18 18.95
C LEU A 171 10.65 5.28 18.04
N ALA A 172 10.05 4.74 16.99
CA ALA A 172 10.77 3.95 15.99
C ALA A 172 11.65 4.85 15.11
N SER A 173 12.84 4.40 14.75
CA SER A 173 13.66 5.05 13.71
C SER A 173 13.08 4.80 12.32
N GLY A 174 13.60 5.49 11.29
CA GLY A 174 13.19 5.28 9.89
C GLY A 174 13.26 3.82 9.41
N SER A 175 14.36 3.09 9.65
CA SER A 175 14.47 1.69 9.24
C SER A 175 13.57 0.76 10.05
N THR A 176 13.49 0.98 11.38
CA THR A 176 12.62 0.20 12.27
C THR A 176 11.15 0.37 11.93
N SER A 177 10.72 1.60 11.64
CA SER A 177 9.34 1.88 11.25
C SER A 177 8.98 1.28 9.89
N GLN A 178 9.90 1.30 8.92
CA GLN A 178 9.67 0.69 7.61
C GLN A 178 9.64 -0.84 7.68
N ALA A 179 10.55 -1.46 8.46
CA ALA A 179 10.53 -2.89 8.73
C ALA A 179 9.22 -3.31 9.41
N ALA A 180 8.75 -2.53 10.40
CA ALA A 180 7.47 -2.75 11.05
C ALA A 180 6.29 -2.62 10.08
N ALA A 181 6.26 -1.58 9.24
CA ALA A 181 5.20 -1.39 8.26
C ALA A 181 5.12 -2.55 7.24
N LEU A 182 6.28 -3.09 6.82
CA LEU A 182 6.33 -4.26 5.95
C LEU A 182 5.78 -5.50 6.66
N GLN A 183 6.23 -5.79 7.89
CA GLN A 183 5.76 -6.92 8.69
C GLN A 183 4.24 -6.83 8.96
N GLU A 184 3.74 -5.66 9.33
CA GLU A 184 2.32 -5.35 9.53
C GLU A 184 1.49 -5.57 8.24
N ALA A 185 2.02 -5.19 7.07
CA ALA A 185 1.36 -5.42 5.79
C ALA A 185 1.26 -6.91 5.45
N LEU A 186 2.33 -7.68 5.67
CA LEU A 186 2.36 -9.13 5.44
C LEU A 186 1.40 -9.87 6.37
N GLU A 187 1.39 -9.48 7.65
CA GLU A 187 0.47 -9.96 8.69
C GLU A 187 -1.00 -9.72 8.29
N ALA A 188 -1.32 -8.51 7.79
CA ALA A 188 -2.66 -8.16 7.34
C ALA A 188 -3.08 -8.82 6.01
N GLY A 189 -2.19 -9.59 5.37
CA GLY A 189 -2.54 -10.35 4.18
C GLY A 189 -2.09 -9.76 2.85
N ALA A 190 -1.18 -8.77 2.83
CA ALA A 190 -0.75 -8.13 1.58
C ALA A 190 -0.17 -9.15 0.58
N GLY A 191 -0.60 -9.07 -0.68
CA GLY A 191 -0.09 -9.87 -1.81
C GLY A 191 0.91 -9.12 -2.67
N SER A 192 0.95 -7.79 -2.56
CA SER A 192 1.90 -6.94 -3.28
C SER A 192 2.36 -5.77 -2.39
N LEU A 193 3.64 -5.41 -2.51
CA LEU A 193 4.24 -4.26 -1.83
C LEU A 193 4.65 -3.19 -2.84
N LEU A 194 4.31 -1.93 -2.56
CA LEU A 194 4.73 -0.77 -3.34
C LEU A 194 5.74 0.02 -2.51
N VAL A 195 6.92 0.28 -3.08
CA VAL A 195 8.03 0.92 -2.37
C VAL A 195 8.63 2.02 -3.24
N ASP A 196 8.84 3.20 -2.66
CA ASP A 196 9.56 4.30 -3.30
C ASP A 196 10.86 4.58 -2.54
N GLU A 197 12.01 4.51 -3.21
CA GLU A 197 13.32 4.84 -2.65
C GLU A 197 13.33 6.24 -2.00
N ASP A 198 12.64 7.23 -2.60
CA ASP A 198 12.64 8.61 -2.13
C ASP A 198 11.94 8.79 -0.76
N THR A 199 11.11 7.82 -0.36
CA THR A 199 10.38 7.84 0.93
C THR A 199 10.79 6.70 1.87
N SER A 200 11.83 5.95 1.50
CA SER A 200 12.35 4.82 2.25
C SER A 200 13.58 5.20 3.07
N ALA A 201 13.85 4.42 4.12
CA ALA A 201 15.09 4.55 4.87
C ALA A 201 16.23 3.86 4.08
N THR A 202 17.24 4.62 3.68
CA THR A 202 18.35 4.11 2.84
C THR A 202 19.03 2.87 3.44
N ASN A 203 19.28 2.90 4.75
CA ASN A 203 19.89 1.78 5.49
C ASN A 203 18.99 0.54 5.58
N PHE A 204 17.68 0.69 5.41
CA PHE A 204 16.77 -0.45 5.26
C PHE A 204 16.81 -1.00 3.84
N MET A 205 16.93 -0.15 2.82
CA MET A 205 16.87 -0.59 1.42
C MET A 205 18.12 -1.35 0.99
N ILE A 206 19.30 -0.75 1.19
CA ILE A 206 20.56 -1.23 0.62
C ILE A 206 21.69 -1.23 1.63
N ARG A 207 22.71 -2.03 1.32
CA ARG A 207 24.00 -1.98 2.02
C ARG A 207 25.11 -2.51 1.12
N ASP A 208 25.92 -1.60 0.58
CA ASP A 208 26.93 -1.96 -0.42
C ASP A 208 28.10 -2.80 0.15
N GLU A 209 28.91 -3.38 -0.75
CA GLU A 209 30.09 -4.19 -0.37
C GLU A 209 31.08 -3.40 0.50
N ARG A 210 31.23 -2.08 0.25
CA ARG A 210 32.17 -1.23 0.98
C ARG A 210 31.74 -1.06 2.42
N MET A 211 30.45 -0.86 2.67
CA MET A 211 29.89 -0.77 4.01
C MET A 211 29.92 -2.11 4.74
N GLN A 212 29.72 -3.24 4.02
CA GLN A 212 29.91 -4.58 4.57
C GLN A 212 31.38 -4.83 4.97
N ALA A 213 32.35 -4.28 4.22
CA ALA A 213 33.78 -4.39 4.53
C ALA A 213 34.21 -3.47 5.69
N LEU A 214 33.62 -2.28 5.81
CA LEU A 214 33.95 -1.31 6.85
C LEU A 214 33.31 -1.67 8.20
N VAL A 215 32.05 -2.09 8.19
CA VAL A 215 31.28 -2.45 9.38
C VAL A 215 30.93 -3.92 9.28
N ALA A 216 31.49 -4.74 10.16
CA ALA A 216 31.20 -6.17 10.17
C ALA A 216 29.71 -6.43 10.50
N LYS A 217 29.13 -7.52 9.98
CA LYS A 217 27.70 -7.83 10.15
C LYS A 217 27.29 -7.90 11.62
N GLU A 218 28.18 -8.34 12.51
CA GLU A 218 27.93 -8.42 13.96
C GLU A 218 27.67 -7.05 14.61
N HIS A 219 28.05 -5.96 13.94
CA HIS A 219 27.83 -4.58 14.37
C HIS A 219 26.79 -3.83 13.51
N GLU A 220 26.20 -4.50 12.50
CA GLU A 220 25.10 -3.97 11.69
C GLU A 220 23.83 -4.81 11.95
N PRO A 221 22.93 -4.32 12.83
CA PRO A 221 21.73 -5.06 13.19
C PRO A 221 20.74 -5.20 12.02
N ILE A 222 20.84 -4.37 10.98
CA ILE A 222 19.86 -4.35 9.90
C ILE A 222 20.24 -5.39 8.83
N THR A 223 19.26 -6.19 8.43
CA THR A 223 19.31 -6.99 7.21
C THR A 223 18.56 -6.22 6.11
N PRO A 224 19.26 -5.80 5.04
CA PRO A 224 18.67 -4.88 4.07
C PRO A 224 17.59 -5.56 3.22
N PHE A 225 16.63 -4.78 2.76
CA PHE A 225 15.45 -5.23 2.02
C PHE A 225 15.81 -6.00 0.75
N VAL A 226 16.87 -5.57 0.05
CA VAL A 226 17.44 -6.25 -1.12
C VAL A 226 17.83 -7.72 -0.85
N ASP A 227 18.16 -8.08 0.39
CA ASP A 227 18.51 -9.46 0.76
C ASP A 227 17.28 -10.32 1.10
N ARG A 228 16.11 -9.69 1.29
CA ARG A 228 14.84 -10.34 1.65
C ARG A 228 13.82 -10.34 0.51
N ILE A 229 13.98 -9.45 -0.47
CA ILE A 229 13.00 -9.25 -1.53
C ILE A 229 12.76 -10.50 -2.38
N ARG A 230 13.79 -11.34 -2.60
CA ARG A 230 13.62 -12.64 -3.28
C ARG A 230 12.74 -13.59 -2.47
N GLU A 231 12.93 -13.66 -1.15
CA GLU A 231 12.13 -14.55 -0.30
C GLU A 231 10.66 -14.13 -0.26
N LEU A 232 10.37 -12.82 -0.32
CA LEU A 232 9.00 -12.33 -0.46
C LEU A 232 8.32 -12.93 -1.69
N ARG A 233 8.98 -12.89 -2.85
CA ARG A 233 8.47 -13.49 -4.09
C ARG A 233 8.43 -15.01 -4.02
N ASP A 234 9.57 -15.64 -3.75
CA ASP A 234 9.80 -17.06 -3.97
C ASP A 234 9.16 -17.93 -2.88
N ARG A 235 9.07 -17.42 -1.65
CA ARG A 235 8.49 -18.16 -0.51
C ARG A 235 7.09 -17.70 -0.16
N LEU A 236 6.86 -16.39 -0.09
CA LEU A 236 5.58 -15.85 0.36
C LEU A 236 4.60 -15.56 -0.79
N GLY A 237 5.07 -15.63 -2.05
CA GLY A 237 4.26 -15.28 -3.21
C GLY A 237 3.88 -13.80 -3.29
N VAL A 238 4.61 -12.94 -2.56
CA VAL A 238 4.36 -11.50 -2.46
C VAL A 238 5.18 -10.77 -3.52
N SER A 239 4.50 -10.03 -4.38
CA SER A 239 5.14 -9.24 -5.43
C SER A 239 5.62 -7.89 -4.89
N THR A 240 6.61 -7.28 -5.54
CA THR A 240 7.11 -5.95 -5.16
C THR A 240 7.24 -5.07 -6.40
N LEU A 241 6.63 -3.89 -6.35
CA LEU A 241 6.91 -2.80 -7.30
C LEU A 241 7.75 -1.76 -6.57
N LEU A 242 8.95 -1.53 -7.08
CA LEU A 242 9.96 -0.74 -6.41
C LEU A 242 10.47 0.38 -7.33
N VAL A 243 10.17 1.63 -7.00
CA VAL A 243 10.79 2.79 -7.65
C VAL A 243 12.20 2.98 -7.11
N MET A 244 13.16 3.05 -8.03
CA MET A 244 14.59 3.20 -7.71
C MET A 244 15.25 4.20 -8.67
N GLY A 245 16.28 4.87 -8.20
CA GLY A 245 17.15 5.74 -8.97
C GLY A 245 18.59 5.80 -8.44
N GLY A 246 18.84 5.36 -7.21
CA GLY A 246 20.14 5.48 -6.54
C GLY A 246 21.01 4.21 -6.54
N SER A 247 20.42 3.02 -6.66
CA SER A 247 21.15 1.74 -6.56
C SER A 247 20.80 0.74 -7.68
N GLY A 248 21.82 0.00 -8.13
CA GLY A 248 21.70 -1.10 -9.10
C GLY A 248 21.61 -2.50 -8.45
N ASP A 249 21.70 -2.60 -7.13
CA ASP A 249 21.82 -3.88 -6.41
C ASP A 249 20.61 -4.80 -6.56
N TYR A 250 19.46 -4.25 -6.97
CA TYR A 250 18.24 -5.01 -7.18
C TYR A 250 18.13 -5.61 -8.60
N PHE A 251 19.02 -5.27 -9.53
CA PHE A 251 18.97 -5.83 -10.89
C PHE A 251 19.10 -7.37 -10.89
N ASP A 252 19.85 -7.92 -9.93
CA ASP A 252 20.05 -9.35 -9.77
C ASP A 252 18.79 -10.11 -9.33
N CYS A 253 17.84 -9.44 -8.66
CA CYS A 253 16.62 -10.07 -8.17
C CYS A 253 15.37 -9.72 -8.99
N ALA A 254 15.43 -8.69 -9.83
CA ALA A 254 14.31 -8.20 -10.61
C ALA A 254 13.85 -9.18 -11.72
N ASP A 255 12.54 -9.44 -11.75
CA ASP A 255 11.88 -10.13 -12.86
C ASP A 255 11.66 -9.18 -14.05
N ALA A 256 11.45 -7.90 -13.75
CA ALA A 256 11.14 -6.84 -14.69
C ALA A 256 11.82 -5.53 -14.31
N VAL A 257 12.33 -4.80 -15.30
CA VAL A 257 12.85 -3.44 -15.12
C VAL A 257 12.23 -2.53 -16.17
N ILE A 258 11.43 -1.58 -15.69
CA ILE A 258 10.75 -0.57 -16.50
C ILE A 258 11.47 0.75 -16.28
N GLN A 259 12.11 1.28 -17.32
CA GLN A 259 12.71 2.60 -17.28
C GLN A 259 11.69 3.65 -17.70
N MET A 260 11.45 4.64 -16.84
CA MET A 260 10.77 5.87 -17.19
C MET A 260 11.78 6.85 -17.78
N GLN A 261 11.58 7.21 -19.05
CA GLN A 261 12.38 8.22 -19.75
C GLN A 261 11.44 9.13 -20.51
N ASP A 262 11.59 10.43 -20.29
CA ASP A 262 10.73 11.48 -20.88
C ASP A 262 9.24 11.15 -20.75
N TYR A 263 8.83 10.60 -19.60
CA TYR A 263 7.47 10.16 -19.26
C TYR A 263 6.97 8.91 -20.01
N TYR A 264 7.82 8.25 -20.81
CA TYR A 264 7.53 7.00 -21.49
C TYR A 264 8.14 5.80 -20.76
N PRO A 265 7.37 4.73 -20.49
CA PRO A 265 7.92 3.47 -19.97
C PRO A 265 8.62 2.67 -21.09
N ARG A 266 9.79 2.12 -20.77
CA ARG A 266 10.56 1.22 -21.63
C ARG A 266 10.91 -0.05 -20.87
N ASP A 267 10.77 -1.20 -21.51
CA ASP A 267 11.31 -2.43 -20.94
C ASP A 267 12.83 -2.46 -21.15
N VAL A 268 13.58 -2.40 -20.05
CA VAL A 268 15.05 -2.48 -20.04
C VAL A 268 15.54 -3.71 -19.26
N THR A 269 14.68 -4.71 -19.05
CA THR A 269 14.99 -5.91 -18.26
C THR A 269 16.24 -6.62 -18.78
N GLY A 270 16.36 -6.77 -20.10
CA GLY A 270 17.54 -7.39 -20.72
C GLY A 270 18.84 -6.62 -20.46
N GLN A 271 18.78 -5.27 -20.51
CA GLN A 271 19.93 -4.42 -20.24
C GLN A 271 20.33 -4.46 -18.76
N ALA A 272 19.36 -4.41 -17.85
CA ALA A 272 19.61 -4.51 -16.42
C ALA A 272 20.29 -5.84 -16.04
N ARG A 273 19.84 -6.96 -16.63
CA ARG A 273 20.48 -8.28 -16.43
C ARG A 273 21.92 -8.32 -16.95
N GLU A 274 22.20 -7.68 -18.08
CA GLU A 274 23.58 -7.60 -18.60
C GLU A 274 24.48 -6.74 -17.71
N ILE A 275 23.97 -5.62 -17.20
CA ILE A 275 24.68 -4.76 -16.25
C ILE A 275 25.01 -5.55 -14.98
N ALA A 276 24.04 -6.27 -14.42
CA ALA A 276 24.24 -7.04 -13.19
C ALA A 276 25.29 -8.16 -13.37
N ARG A 277 25.32 -8.79 -14.55
CA ARG A 277 26.36 -9.80 -14.89
C ARG A 277 27.75 -9.22 -15.06
N THR A 278 27.87 -8.00 -15.58
CA THR A 278 29.16 -7.34 -15.86
C THR A 278 29.70 -6.58 -14.66
N HIS A 279 28.83 -5.97 -13.86
CA HIS A 279 29.14 -5.19 -12.68
C HIS A 279 28.61 -5.91 -11.44
N VAL A 280 29.27 -6.99 -11.08
CA VAL A 280 28.91 -7.80 -9.91
C VAL A 280 29.01 -6.93 -8.64
N THR A 281 27.96 -6.94 -7.82
CA THR A 281 27.86 -6.09 -6.63
C THR A 281 28.92 -6.40 -5.56
N GLY A 282 29.47 -7.62 -5.54
CA GLY A 282 30.41 -8.10 -4.53
C GLY A 282 29.78 -8.33 -3.15
N ARG A 283 28.50 -7.99 -3.00
CA ARG A 283 27.75 -8.08 -1.75
C ARG A 283 27.52 -9.52 -1.34
N ARG A 284 27.41 -9.73 -0.04
CA ARG A 284 26.95 -10.99 0.55
C ARG A 284 25.54 -10.80 1.09
N GLU A 285 24.68 -11.80 0.90
CA GLU A 285 23.36 -11.81 1.53
C GLU A 285 23.55 -11.95 3.05
N GLU A 286 22.88 -11.09 3.82
CA GLU A 286 23.09 -10.97 5.27
C GLU A 286 21.95 -11.53 6.10
N HIS A 287 20.94 -12.14 5.47
CA HIS A 287 19.86 -12.77 6.20
C HIS A 287 20.34 -14.06 6.89
N GLU A 288 20.04 -14.18 8.19
CA GLU A 288 20.46 -15.34 9.00
C GLU A 288 19.39 -16.44 9.05
N THR A 289 18.14 -16.05 8.89
CA THR A 289 16.95 -16.91 8.99
C THR A 289 16.21 -16.92 7.68
N VAL A 290 15.31 -17.88 7.51
CA VAL A 290 14.36 -17.88 6.40
C VAL A 290 13.23 -16.89 6.69
N LEU A 291 12.76 -16.18 5.67
CA LEU A 291 11.57 -15.34 5.81
C LEU A 291 10.29 -16.18 5.77
N ASP A 292 9.57 -16.18 6.88
CA ASP A 292 8.23 -16.75 7.00
C ASP A 292 7.16 -15.65 7.07
N ARG A 293 5.91 -16.02 6.77
CA ARG A 293 4.80 -15.08 6.94
C ARG A 293 4.62 -14.79 8.44
N PRO A 294 4.47 -13.52 8.83
CA PRO A 294 4.37 -13.17 10.25
C PRO A 294 3.09 -13.75 10.84
N ARG A 295 3.14 -14.13 12.12
CA ARG A 295 1.94 -14.55 12.83
C ARG A 295 1.04 -13.34 13.05
N VAL A 296 -0.27 -13.57 12.96
CA VAL A 296 -1.26 -12.56 13.34
C VAL A 296 -1.19 -12.35 14.85
N ARG A 297 -0.94 -11.10 15.25
CA ARG A 297 -0.89 -10.68 16.65
C ARG A 297 -2.29 -10.58 17.20
N ALA A 298 -2.49 -11.15 18.37
CA ALA A 298 -3.71 -11.03 19.13
C ALA A 298 -3.81 -9.64 19.75
N LEU A 299 -4.96 -8.99 19.59
CA LEU A 299 -5.28 -7.72 20.23
C LEU A 299 -5.84 -7.96 21.62
N ASP A 300 -5.41 -7.16 22.60
CA ASP A 300 -6.17 -6.90 23.82
C ASP A 300 -7.16 -5.76 23.56
N PRO A 301 -8.48 -6.02 23.38
CA PRO A 301 -9.48 -5.01 23.09
C PRO A 301 -9.49 -3.86 24.10
N GLY A 302 -9.23 -4.15 25.38
CA GLY A 302 -9.20 -3.14 26.44
C GLY A 302 -8.06 -2.12 26.31
N SER A 303 -7.12 -2.34 25.39
CA SER A 303 -6.08 -1.37 25.03
C SER A 303 -6.55 -0.32 23.99
N VAL A 304 -7.70 -0.54 23.35
CA VAL A 304 -8.30 0.36 22.36
C VAL A 304 -9.51 1.05 22.99
N ASP A 305 -9.27 2.20 23.63
CA ASP A 305 -10.32 2.95 24.33
C ASP A 305 -10.86 4.11 23.46
N PRO A 306 -12.09 4.01 22.91
CA PRO A 306 -12.69 5.09 22.13
C PRO A 306 -13.36 6.17 23.01
N TYR A 307 -13.27 6.09 24.34
CA TYR A 307 -13.94 7.00 25.27
C TYR A 307 -12.98 8.07 25.83
N VAL A 308 -13.48 9.30 25.98
CA VAL A 308 -12.75 10.36 26.73
C VAL A 308 -13.12 10.37 28.22
N LYS A 309 -14.33 9.92 28.53
CA LYS A 309 -14.89 9.70 29.86
C LYS A 309 -16.04 8.69 29.75
N PRO A 310 -16.51 8.07 30.85
CA PRO A 310 -17.57 7.08 30.80
C PRO A 310 -18.79 7.58 30.00
N GLY A 311 -19.23 6.78 29.03
CA GLY A 311 -20.37 7.09 28.15
C GLY A 311 -20.14 8.16 27.08
N LYS A 312 -18.96 8.80 27.03
CA LYS A 312 -18.62 9.79 25.99
C LYS A 312 -17.57 9.24 25.03
N ARG A 313 -18.04 8.54 24.00
CA ARG A 313 -17.24 8.08 22.87
C ARG A 313 -16.79 9.26 22.00
N LYS A 314 -15.55 9.24 21.52
CA LYS A 314 -14.99 10.23 20.60
C LYS A 314 -14.28 9.52 19.46
N VAL A 315 -14.84 9.59 18.26
CA VAL A 315 -14.23 9.13 17.02
C VAL A 315 -14.33 10.27 16.03
N GLN A 316 -13.20 10.81 15.59
CA GLN A 316 -13.20 11.99 14.71
C GLN A 316 -12.05 11.90 13.71
N ALA A 317 -12.39 11.96 12.43
CA ALA A 317 -11.43 12.19 11.36
C ALA A 317 -11.07 13.69 11.27
N LYS A 318 -9.79 13.99 11.03
CA LYS A 318 -9.31 15.33 10.67
C LYS A 318 -8.56 15.22 9.34
N GLY A 319 -9.32 15.38 8.25
CA GLY A 319 -8.81 15.08 6.91
C GLY A 319 -8.54 13.58 6.72
N ARG A 320 -7.63 13.24 5.82
CA ARG A 320 -7.18 11.87 5.53
C ARG A 320 -6.07 11.39 6.47
N ASP A 321 -5.42 12.34 7.13
CA ASP A 321 -4.09 12.14 7.70
C ASP A 321 -4.12 11.93 9.21
N HIS A 322 -5.28 12.05 9.86
CA HIS A 322 -5.35 12.06 11.32
C HIS A 322 -6.68 11.55 11.85
N LEU A 323 -6.61 10.59 12.77
CA LEU A 323 -7.74 10.05 13.51
C LEU A 323 -7.62 10.38 15.00
N VAL A 324 -8.71 10.88 15.58
CA VAL A 324 -8.87 10.98 17.03
C VAL A 324 -9.75 9.84 17.51
N LEU A 325 -9.23 9.01 18.43
CA LEU A 325 -9.93 7.88 19.03
C LEU A 325 -9.86 7.98 20.56
N GLY A 326 -10.98 8.28 21.20
CA GLY A 326 -11.03 8.55 22.63
C GLY A 326 -10.10 9.71 23.00
N ARG A 327 -9.08 9.41 23.80
CA ARG A 327 -8.01 10.34 24.18
C ARG A 327 -6.76 10.25 23.30
N GLY A 328 -6.69 9.24 22.43
CA GLY A 328 -5.57 9.01 21.53
C GLY A 328 -5.69 9.79 20.23
N ASP A 329 -4.53 10.07 19.65
CA ASP A 329 -4.36 10.61 18.31
C ASP A 329 -3.54 9.59 17.50
N VAL A 330 -4.00 9.29 16.29
CA VAL A 330 -3.37 8.39 15.34
C VAL A 330 -3.02 9.18 14.09
N ASP A 331 -1.72 9.30 13.84
CA ASP A 331 -1.19 9.90 12.61
C ASP A 331 -1.29 8.87 11.48
N LEU A 332 -1.84 9.28 10.35
CA LEU A 332 -2.05 8.44 9.15
C LEU A 332 -1.37 9.02 7.92
N ARG A 333 -0.51 10.05 8.06
CA ARG A 333 0.19 10.69 6.92
C ARG A 333 1.02 9.72 6.09
N ALA A 334 1.54 8.66 6.70
CA ALA A 334 2.31 7.62 6.03
C ALA A 334 1.43 6.47 5.47
N VAL A 335 0.13 6.48 5.73
CA VAL A 335 -0.85 5.53 5.18
C VAL A 335 -1.51 6.17 3.94
N GLU A 336 -0.70 6.43 2.92
CA GLU A 336 -1.05 7.27 1.77
C GLU A 336 -2.24 6.75 0.94
N GLN A 337 -2.54 5.45 1.03
CA GLN A 337 -3.69 4.82 0.38
C GLN A 337 -5.04 5.09 1.07
N VAL A 338 -5.07 5.89 2.15
CA VAL A 338 -6.32 6.47 2.66
C VAL A 338 -6.78 7.57 1.70
N ALA A 339 -7.81 7.28 0.91
CA ALA A 339 -8.25 8.14 -0.17
C ALA A 339 -9.12 9.32 0.30
N ASP A 340 -9.90 9.14 1.39
CA ASP A 340 -10.94 10.09 1.80
C ASP A 340 -11.11 10.19 3.33
N PRO A 341 -11.42 11.38 3.90
CA PRO A 341 -11.72 11.53 5.34
C PRO A 341 -12.84 10.62 5.86
N SER A 342 -13.79 10.23 5.00
CA SER A 342 -14.85 9.28 5.33
C SER A 342 -14.33 7.86 5.55
N GLN A 343 -13.20 7.48 4.92
CA GLN A 343 -12.51 6.23 5.26
C GLN A 343 -11.87 6.31 6.65
N VAL A 344 -11.22 7.44 6.99
CA VAL A 344 -10.67 7.65 8.35
C VAL A 344 -11.75 7.55 9.42
N ARG A 345 -12.94 8.10 9.15
CA ARG A 345 -14.08 7.97 10.05
C ARG A 345 -14.49 6.50 10.21
N ALA A 346 -14.63 5.76 9.11
CA ALA A 346 -14.97 4.34 9.15
C ALA A 346 -13.91 3.50 9.88
N ILE A 347 -12.61 3.77 9.66
CA ILE A 347 -11.50 3.16 10.38
C ILE A 347 -11.67 3.36 11.89
N GLY A 348 -11.88 4.61 12.35
CA GLY A 348 -12.07 4.88 13.77
C GLY A 348 -13.31 4.20 14.38
N GLN A 349 -14.36 4.01 13.59
CA GLN A 349 -15.54 3.27 14.02
C GLN A 349 -15.24 1.77 14.16
N LEU A 350 -14.49 1.19 13.22
CA LEU A 350 -14.05 -0.21 13.27
C LEU A 350 -13.10 -0.45 14.45
N LEU A 351 -12.11 0.41 14.68
CA LEU A 351 -11.20 0.28 15.83
C LEU A 351 -11.95 0.29 17.17
N ALA A 352 -12.95 1.15 17.30
CA ALA A 352 -13.79 1.14 18.49
C ALA A 352 -14.60 -0.15 18.65
N ARG A 353 -15.07 -0.77 17.55
CA ARG A 353 -15.71 -2.11 17.60
C ARG A 353 -14.72 -3.19 18.02
N LEU A 354 -13.47 -3.13 17.55
CA LEU A 354 -12.41 -4.04 18.00
C LEU A 354 -12.16 -3.88 19.50
N GLY A 355 -12.17 -2.65 20.03
CA GLY A 355 -12.01 -2.37 21.46
C GLY A 355 -13.20 -2.78 22.34
N GLU A 356 -14.37 -3.02 21.74
CA GLU A 356 -15.58 -3.50 22.41
C GLU A 356 -15.68 -5.04 22.42
N ALA A 357 -14.76 -5.75 21.77
CA ALA A 357 -14.75 -7.21 21.75
C ALA A 357 -14.48 -7.81 23.15
N GLU A 358 -15.14 -8.93 23.46
CA GLU A 358 -14.93 -9.63 24.73
C GLU A 358 -13.68 -10.53 24.66
N GLY A 359 -12.86 -10.49 25.71
CA GLY A 359 -11.66 -11.34 25.81
C GLY A 359 -10.52 -10.89 24.88
N THR A 360 -9.56 -11.76 24.63
CA THR A 360 -8.48 -11.50 23.66
C THR A 360 -8.97 -11.77 22.25
N LEU A 361 -8.78 -10.82 21.33
CA LEU A 361 -9.12 -10.98 19.93
C LEU A 361 -7.91 -11.58 19.18
N ALA A 362 -7.98 -12.88 18.87
CA ALA A 362 -6.86 -13.62 18.30
C ALA A 362 -6.50 -13.20 16.86
N ASP A 363 -7.48 -12.81 16.05
CA ASP A 363 -7.29 -12.43 14.65
C ASP A 363 -8.08 -11.14 14.33
N PRO A 364 -7.51 -9.97 14.63
CA PRO A 364 -8.15 -8.69 14.34
C PRO A 364 -8.43 -8.46 12.84
N PRO A 365 -7.50 -8.77 11.89
CA PRO A 365 -7.79 -8.69 10.46
C PRO A 365 -9.04 -9.48 10.04
N ALA A 366 -9.20 -10.71 10.53
CA ALA A 366 -10.37 -11.53 10.20
C ALA A 366 -11.69 -10.89 10.68
N LEU A 367 -11.72 -10.36 11.90
CA LEU A 367 -12.90 -9.65 12.40
C LEU A 367 -13.21 -8.39 11.59
N VAL A 368 -12.19 -7.63 11.17
CA VAL A 368 -12.39 -6.46 10.29
C VAL A 368 -12.99 -6.89 8.94
N LEU A 369 -12.47 -7.96 8.34
CA LEU A 369 -13.01 -8.50 7.08
C LEU A 369 -14.47 -8.96 7.24
N GLU A 370 -14.80 -9.62 8.35
CA GLU A 370 -16.18 -10.04 8.67
C GLU A 370 -17.11 -8.83 8.77
N LEU A 371 -16.72 -7.81 9.54
CA LEU A 371 -17.50 -6.57 9.70
C LEU A 371 -17.73 -5.84 8.36
N LEU A 372 -16.82 -6.00 7.40
CA LEU A 372 -16.87 -5.37 6.09
C LEU A 372 -17.56 -6.22 5.01
N ALA A 373 -17.80 -7.51 5.22
CA ALA A 373 -18.26 -8.43 4.17
C ALA A 373 -19.71 -8.19 3.71
N GLY A 374 -20.58 -7.66 4.58
CA GLY A 374 -22.01 -7.50 4.32
C GLY A 374 -22.42 -6.14 3.76
N ALA A 375 -23.58 -6.07 3.09
CA ALA A 375 -24.16 -4.80 2.60
C ALA A 375 -24.41 -3.77 3.72
N GLU A 376 -24.60 -4.27 4.95
CA GLU A 376 -24.84 -3.45 6.15
C GLU A 376 -23.57 -3.08 6.91
N TRP A 377 -22.38 -3.24 6.31
CA TRP A 377 -21.09 -2.87 6.93
C TRP A 377 -21.09 -1.43 7.46
N HIS A 378 -21.84 -0.53 6.82
CA HIS A 378 -21.93 0.89 7.16
C HIS A 378 -22.66 1.15 8.48
N ARG A 379 -23.33 0.16 9.09
CA ARG A 379 -24.00 0.26 10.41
C ARG A 379 -23.02 0.20 11.59
N LEU A 380 -21.91 0.93 11.48
CA LEU A 380 -20.86 0.95 12.50
C LEU A 380 -21.24 1.81 13.72
N SER A 381 -22.11 2.79 13.54
CA SER A 381 -22.63 3.66 14.60
C SER A 381 -24.11 3.36 14.91
N GLY A 382 -24.58 3.79 16.08
CA GLY A 382 -25.98 3.59 16.52
C GLY A 382 -27.02 4.44 15.76
N ARG A 383 -26.60 5.19 14.74
CA ARG A 383 -27.47 6.01 13.86
C ARG A 383 -26.94 5.94 12.42
N PRO A 384 -27.77 6.21 11.40
CA PRO A 384 -27.26 6.35 10.04
C PRO A 384 -26.17 7.44 9.98
N ASP A 385 -25.02 7.10 9.42
CA ASP A 385 -23.91 8.03 9.17
C ASP A 385 -23.64 8.06 7.67
N GLY A 386 -23.92 9.20 7.03
CA GLY A 386 -23.74 9.40 5.60
C GLY A 386 -22.29 9.69 5.20
N ASP A 387 -21.38 9.87 6.17
CA ASP A 387 -19.99 10.26 5.92
C ASP A 387 -19.02 9.08 6.09
N LEU A 388 -19.45 7.86 5.74
CA LEU A 388 -18.60 6.65 5.80
C LEU A 388 -18.26 6.17 4.39
N ALA A 389 -16.96 5.92 4.16
CA ALA A 389 -16.47 5.24 2.98
C ALA A 389 -15.76 3.96 3.41
N ARG A 390 -15.97 2.87 2.68
CA ARG A 390 -15.45 1.55 3.05
C ARG A 390 -13.90 1.57 3.01
N PRO A 391 -13.19 1.33 4.13
CA PRO A 391 -11.75 1.15 4.11
C PRO A 391 -11.40 -0.30 3.74
N ARG A 392 -10.15 -0.57 3.38
CA ARG A 392 -9.64 -1.95 3.31
C ARG A 392 -9.14 -2.36 4.69
N VAL A 393 -8.97 -3.68 4.89
CA VAL A 393 -8.40 -4.22 6.13
C VAL A 393 -7.02 -3.62 6.41
N PHE A 394 -6.23 -3.35 5.36
CA PHE A 394 -4.89 -2.79 5.46
C PHE A 394 -4.86 -1.43 6.14
N GLU A 395 -5.72 -0.48 5.75
CA GLU A 395 -5.76 0.84 6.38
C GLU A 395 -6.24 0.77 7.85
N VAL A 396 -7.17 -0.15 8.16
CA VAL A 396 -7.66 -0.35 9.53
C VAL A 396 -6.54 -0.90 10.42
N MET A 397 -5.82 -1.92 9.95
CA MET A 397 -4.71 -2.53 10.68
C MET A 397 -3.49 -1.59 10.78
N ALA A 398 -3.25 -0.78 9.74
CA ALA A 398 -2.23 0.27 9.76
C ALA A 398 -2.53 1.34 10.81
N ALA A 399 -3.80 1.73 10.98
CA ALA A 399 -4.22 2.67 12.02
C ALA A 399 -4.14 2.03 13.42
N LEU A 400 -4.56 0.78 13.59
CA LEU A 400 -4.42 0.05 14.86
C LEU A 400 -2.96 -0.04 15.29
N SER A 401 -2.06 -0.37 14.35
CA SER A 401 -0.63 -0.52 14.62
C SER A 401 0.09 0.81 14.90
N ARG A 402 -0.56 1.95 14.66
CA ARG A 402 -0.08 3.30 15.00
C ARG A 402 -0.72 3.87 16.26
N LEU A 403 -1.76 3.22 16.80
CA LEU A 403 -2.44 3.65 18.00
C LEU A 403 -1.53 3.44 19.22
N ARG A 404 -1.04 4.55 19.78
CA ARG A 404 -0.23 4.54 21.00
C ARG A 404 -1.02 3.93 22.16
N GLY A 405 -0.42 2.92 22.81
CA GLY A 405 -1.01 2.19 23.91
C GLY A 405 -1.82 0.95 23.51
N ALA A 406 -2.05 0.71 22.21
CA ALA A 406 -2.59 -0.56 21.74
C ALA A 406 -1.64 -1.71 22.09
N ARG A 407 -2.19 -2.82 22.60
CA ARG A 407 -1.44 -4.01 23.00
C ARG A 407 -1.75 -5.15 22.04
N LEU A 408 -0.76 -5.49 21.22
CA LEU A 408 -0.75 -6.58 20.24
C LEU A 408 0.36 -7.56 20.64
N ARG A 409 0.11 -8.88 20.57
CA ARG A 409 1.06 -9.92 21.00
C ARG A 409 0.94 -11.22 20.21
#